data_AF-A0A1H3UY48-F1
#
_entry.id   AF-A0A1H3UY48-F1
#
_cell.length_a   1.000
_cell.length_b   1.000
_cell.length_c   1.000
_cell.angle_alpha   90.00
_cell.angle_beta   90.00
_cell.angle_gamma   90.00
#
_symmetry.space_group_name_H-M   'P 1'
#
loop_
_entity.id
_entity.type
_entity.pdbx_description
1 polymer ?
#
loop_
_entity_poly.entity_id
_entity_poly.type
_entity_poly.pdbx_seq_one_letter_code
_entity_poly.pdbx_strand_id
1 'polypeptide(L)'
;MRGRIMMAAAVVLVLLAGCSIGDIRRKPPPPPTSAPAPTPEAEFEVRHASIPVPPSYQLQNVEFVDQALGYALFGRCGSTTGAPGPGENCSAAVVRTEDGGRSWHQVYHPRPEGKSHQLYADRARLVLYVEPDGYYVSFDRGATYEYAAGDDNVLRPIFGEYQACCDGDEKQRVVWFDGHGRPTPTRTQPNVPNLLAVASAAHWLFAVGIDDSGRPISTVSNDQGTTWRQVPVAGASGKLGSVRITVDRSGTYAWLIGQTDLISWPAIWFFDGQGWRPMSAAGHPERYTSAVALEDASLAVTTPQRPGRVFGGAFEKVDWPIGDCFLRVLPEGTLFCSAGVVNWLGIEDFGERKWVRVMVGNE
;
A
#
# COMPACT_ATOMS: atom_id res chain seq x y z
N MET A 1 2.33 -55.22 -58.69
CA MET A 1 3.49 -56.11 -58.52
C MET A 1 4.75 -55.40 -58.96
N ARG A 2 5.82 -55.47 -58.14
CA ARG A 2 7.26 -55.33 -58.44
C ARG A 2 7.65 -54.25 -59.49
N GLY A 3 8.43 -53.22 -59.20
CA GLY A 3 9.34 -52.96 -58.10
C GLY A 3 10.61 -52.30 -58.65
N ARG A 4 11.25 -51.50 -57.78
CA ARG A 4 12.71 -51.43 -57.56
C ARG A 4 13.59 -50.70 -58.61
N ILE A 5 14.28 -49.65 -58.13
CA ILE A 5 15.76 -49.54 -58.01
C ILE A 5 16.29 -48.64 -59.17
N MET A 6 17.22 -47.69 -59.07
CA MET A 6 18.34 -47.38 -58.15
C MET A 6 18.71 -45.89 -58.27
N MET A 7 19.38 -45.34 -57.24
CA MET A 7 20.18 -44.12 -57.32
C MET A 7 21.37 -44.25 -58.29
N ALA A 8 21.82 -43.14 -58.88
CA ALA A 8 23.25 -42.83 -59.03
C ALA A 8 23.47 -41.35 -59.35
N ALA A 9 24.56 -40.82 -58.82
CA ALA A 9 24.91 -39.41 -58.72
C ALA A 9 25.85 -38.92 -59.84
N ALA A 10 25.98 -37.59 -59.86
CA ALA A 10 27.10 -36.78 -60.34
C ALA A 10 27.28 -36.59 -61.85
N VAL A 11 27.33 -35.33 -62.30
CA VAL A 11 28.55 -34.69 -62.82
C VAL A 11 28.33 -33.16 -62.83
N VAL A 12 29.32 -32.45 -62.31
CA VAL A 12 29.49 -30.98 -62.33
C VAL A 12 30.00 -30.54 -63.70
N LEU A 13 29.44 -29.48 -64.27
CA LEU A 13 30.07 -28.73 -65.36
C LEU A 13 29.80 -27.23 -65.22
N VAL A 14 30.90 -26.48 -65.13
CA VAL A 14 31.00 -25.04 -64.96
C VAL A 14 30.91 -24.36 -66.33
N LEU A 15 30.08 -23.33 -66.47
CA LEU A 15 30.24 -22.30 -67.50
C LEU A 15 30.00 -20.90 -66.91
N LEU A 16 31.05 -20.09 -66.97
CA LEU A 16 31.10 -18.66 -66.71
C LEU A 16 30.67 -17.90 -67.97
N ALA A 17 29.85 -16.84 -67.81
CA ALA A 17 29.99 -15.51 -68.41
C ALA A 17 28.64 -14.81 -68.57
N GLY A 18 28.56 -13.53 -68.16
CA GLY A 18 27.50 -12.61 -68.59
C GLY A 18 27.04 -11.64 -67.50
N CYS A 19 27.76 -10.55 -67.30
CA CYS A 19 27.37 -9.44 -66.43
C CYS A 19 26.08 -8.75 -66.92
N SER A 20 25.09 -8.59 -66.03
CA SER A 20 24.20 -7.44 -66.06
C SER A 20 24.14 -6.87 -64.64
N ILE A 21 24.82 -5.74 -64.43
CA ILE A 21 24.74 -4.95 -63.22
C ILE A 21 23.38 -4.24 -63.27
N GLY A 22 22.37 -4.90 -62.71
CA GLY A 22 21.08 -4.31 -62.42
C GLY A 22 21.18 -3.37 -61.22
N ASP A 23 20.79 -2.12 -61.45
CA ASP A 23 20.67 -0.99 -60.53
C ASP A 23 19.99 -1.37 -59.19
N ILE A 24 20.78 -1.65 -58.13
CA ILE A 24 20.26 -1.79 -56.75
C ILE A 24 20.05 -0.38 -56.19
N ARG A 25 18.89 0.22 -56.48
CA ARG A 25 18.40 1.35 -55.71
C ARG A 25 18.04 0.86 -54.32
N ARG A 26 19.00 0.88 -53.39
CA ARG A 26 18.75 0.71 -51.96
C ARG A 26 17.78 1.80 -51.52
N LYS A 27 16.61 1.38 -51.03
CA LYS A 27 15.66 2.27 -50.34
C LYS A 27 16.44 2.96 -49.20
N PRO A 28 16.40 4.29 -49.07
CA PRO A 28 17.07 4.97 -47.97
C PRO A 28 16.63 4.36 -46.64
N PRO A 29 17.54 4.19 -45.67
CA PRO A 29 17.15 3.77 -44.34
C PRO A 29 16.07 4.72 -43.81
N PRO A 30 15.05 4.21 -43.09
CA PRO A 30 14.07 5.07 -42.45
C PRO A 30 14.81 6.10 -41.58
N PRO A 31 14.33 7.35 -41.51
CA PRO A 31 14.93 8.34 -40.64
C PRO A 31 14.99 7.78 -39.22
N PRO A 32 16.06 8.07 -38.45
CA PRO A 32 16.16 7.62 -37.08
C PRO A 32 14.88 8.03 -36.35
N THR A 33 14.15 7.06 -35.83
CA THR A 33 13.01 7.29 -34.95
C THR A 33 13.51 8.22 -33.86
N SER A 34 12.99 9.45 -33.84
CA SER A 34 13.26 10.43 -32.80
C SER A 34 13.07 9.71 -31.46
N ALA A 35 14.08 9.76 -30.60
CA ALA A 35 13.90 9.32 -29.22
C ALA A 35 12.64 10.02 -28.68
N PRO A 36 11.73 9.29 -27.99
CA PRO A 36 10.59 9.93 -27.37
C PRO A 36 11.09 11.12 -26.55
N ALA A 37 10.46 12.28 -26.75
CA ALA A 37 10.78 13.44 -25.93
C ALA A 37 10.73 13.03 -24.45
N PRO A 38 11.68 13.48 -23.61
CA PRO A 38 11.62 13.17 -22.19
C PRO A 38 10.24 13.60 -21.68
N THR A 39 9.54 12.65 -21.08
CA THR A 39 8.28 12.96 -20.39
C THR A 39 8.63 13.99 -19.32
N PRO A 40 7.91 15.12 -19.22
CA PRO A 40 8.16 16.08 -18.15
C PRO A 40 8.14 15.33 -16.82
N GLU A 41 9.26 15.35 -16.10
CA GLU A 41 9.26 14.86 -14.72
C GLU A 41 8.30 15.73 -13.93
N ALA A 42 7.41 15.11 -13.17
CA ALA A 42 6.48 15.83 -12.31
C ALA A 42 7.27 16.78 -11.41
N GLU A 43 6.83 18.03 -11.29
CA GLU A 43 7.44 18.97 -10.36
C GLU A 43 7.13 18.53 -8.92
N PHE A 44 8.18 18.31 -8.11
CA PHE A 44 8.04 17.96 -6.70
C PHE A 44 9.06 18.70 -5.85
N GLU A 45 8.68 18.91 -4.59
CA GLU A 45 9.56 19.46 -3.58
C GLU A 45 10.47 18.36 -3.00
N VAL A 46 11.74 18.64 -2.74
CA VAL A 46 12.63 17.71 -2.03
C VAL A 46 12.91 18.26 -0.63
N ARG A 47 12.64 17.44 0.39
CA ARG A 47 12.96 17.70 1.80
C ARG A 47 14.04 16.73 2.25
N HIS A 48 15.17 17.29 2.64
CA HIS A 48 16.30 16.56 3.19
C HIS A 48 16.87 17.36 4.34
N ALA A 49 17.12 16.69 5.47
CA ALA A 49 17.71 17.30 6.65
C ALA A 49 18.63 16.28 7.36
N SER A 50 19.59 16.79 8.11
CA SER A 50 20.45 15.94 8.94
C SER A 50 19.62 15.24 10.02
N ILE A 51 19.80 13.93 10.13
CA ILE A 51 19.13 13.13 11.15
C ILE A 51 20.01 13.10 12.41
N PRO A 52 19.47 13.43 13.60
CA PRO A 52 20.24 13.45 14.84
C PRO A 52 20.43 12.05 15.43
N VAL A 53 20.94 11.10 14.63
CA VAL A 53 21.30 9.74 15.06
C VAL A 53 22.69 9.39 14.51
N PRO A 54 23.50 8.57 15.21
CA PRO A 54 24.82 8.19 14.70
C PRO A 54 24.72 7.51 13.32
N PRO A 55 25.70 7.73 12.41
CA PRO A 55 25.68 7.13 11.06
C PRO A 55 25.59 5.61 11.02
N SER A 56 25.95 4.93 12.10
CA SER A 56 25.83 3.46 12.22
C SER A 56 24.38 2.96 12.34
N TYR A 57 23.42 3.85 12.56
CA TYR A 57 22.00 3.50 12.63
C TYR A 57 21.39 3.57 11.24
N GLN A 58 20.59 2.56 10.91
CA GLN A 58 19.88 2.46 9.64
C GLN A 58 18.39 2.69 9.86
N LEU A 59 17.75 3.36 8.91
CA LEU A 59 16.31 3.55 8.91
C LEU A 59 15.59 2.19 8.86
N GLN A 60 14.64 1.99 9.76
CA GLN A 60 13.79 0.80 9.83
C GLN A 60 12.37 1.09 9.34
N ASN A 61 11.80 2.23 9.74
CA ASN A 61 10.42 2.60 9.43
C ASN A 61 10.21 4.12 9.51
N VAL A 62 9.25 4.63 8.73
CA VAL A 62 8.77 6.02 8.77
C VAL A 62 7.25 6.01 8.82
N GLU A 63 6.68 6.73 9.76
CA GLU A 63 5.23 6.95 9.89
C GLU A 63 4.94 8.45 9.87
N PHE A 64 4.17 8.90 8.89
CA PHE A 64 3.58 10.24 8.91
C PHE A 64 2.16 10.17 9.48
N VAL A 65 1.88 11.06 10.43
CA VAL A 65 0.58 11.23 11.06
C VAL A 65 -0.28 12.21 10.26
N ASP A 66 0.37 13.27 9.77
CA ASP A 66 -0.19 14.26 8.86
C ASP A 66 0.93 14.83 7.95
N GLN A 67 0.63 15.84 7.13
CA GLN A 67 1.61 16.49 6.25
C GLN A 67 2.83 17.12 6.95
N ALA A 68 2.76 17.37 8.27
CA ALA A 68 3.77 18.05 9.06
C ALA A 68 4.40 17.13 10.13
N LEU A 69 3.58 16.39 10.87
CA LEU A 69 4.02 15.49 11.94
C LEU A 69 4.36 14.11 11.38
N GLY A 70 5.59 13.67 11.62
CA GLY A 70 6.04 12.32 11.31
C GLY A 70 7.10 11.82 12.27
N TYR A 71 7.29 10.52 12.29
CA TYR A 71 8.27 9.82 13.10
C TYR A 71 9.08 8.87 12.23
N ALA A 72 10.34 8.66 12.60
CA ALA A 72 11.17 7.64 11.98
C ALA A 72 11.91 6.83 13.04
N LEU A 73 11.91 5.52 12.85
CA LEU A 73 12.61 4.55 13.69
C LEU A 73 13.92 4.18 13.02
N PHE A 74 15.01 4.31 13.77
CA PHE A 74 16.35 3.94 13.38
C PHE A 74 16.85 2.81 14.26
N GLY A 75 17.53 1.83 13.69
CA GLY A 75 18.04 0.65 14.39
C GLY A 75 19.48 0.32 14.02
N ARG A 76 20.19 -0.32 14.94
CA ARG A 76 21.52 -0.90 14.72
C ARG A 76 21.61 -2.24 15.44
N CYS A 77 21.74 -3.30 14.66
CA CYS A 77 22.01 -4.65 15.14
C CYS A 77 23.47 -5.02 14.85
N GLY A 78 24.06 -5.87 15.68
CA GLY A 78 25.41 -6.38 15.44
C GLY A 78 26.22 -6.58 16.71
N SER A 79 26.73 -7.80 16.87
CA SER A 79 27.76 -8.15 17.83
C SER A 79 29.10 -7.47 17.50
N THR A 80 29.79 -6.87 18.48
CA THR A 80 31.21 -6.47 18.35
C THR A 80 32.17 -7.66 18.15
N THR A 81 31.65 -8.89 18.10
CA THR A 81 32.42 -10.13 17.98
C THR A 81 31.76 -11.04 16.94
N GLY A 82 32.39 -11.22 15.77
CA GLY A 82 31.83 -11.86 14.57
C GLY A 82 31.43 -13.34 14.66
N ALA A 83 30.64 -13.74 15.65
CA ALA A 83 29.97 -15.02 15.74
C ALA A 83 28.44 -14.81 15.79
N PRO A 84 27.66 -15.48 14.92
CA PRO A 84 26.21 -15.41 14.95
C PRO A 84 25.68 -16.16 16.19
N GLY A 85 25.31 -15.40 17.23
CA GLY A 85 24.60 -15.91 18.41
C GLY A 85 23.08 -15.66 18.30
N PRO A 86 22.25 -16.42 19.05
CA PRO A 86 20.80 -16.25 19.03
C PRO A 86 20.39 -14.97 19.78
N GLY A 87 19.97 -13.96 19.02
CA GLY A 87 19.40 -12.69 19.50
C GLY A 87 20.46 -11.60 19.68
N GLU A 88 20.87 -10.97 18.59
CA GLU A 88 21.63 -9.73 18.69
C GLU A 88 20.72 -8.65 19.29
N ASN A 89 21.11 -8.09 20.43
CA ASN A 89 20.47 -6.89 20.94
C ASN A 89 20.72 -5.76 19.93
N CYS A 90 19.64 -5.19 19.43
CA CYS A 90 19.65 -4.02 18.57
C CYS A 90 19.36 -2.78 19.41
N SER A 91 20.16 -1.75 19.20
CA SER A 91 19.85 -0.42 19.73
C SER A 91 18.99 0.35 18.74
N ALA A 92 18.01 1.08 19.23
CA ALA A 92 17.10 1.89 18.43
C ALA A 92 17.02 3.35 18.90
N ALA A 93 16.72 4.23 17.97
CA ALA A 93 16.47 5.65 18.18
C ALA A 93 15.22 6.08 17.41
N VAL A 94 14.43 6.96 18.00
CA VAL A 94 13.26 7.57 17.35
C VAL A 94 13.55 9.03 17.11
N VAL A 95 13.22 9.50 15.91
CA VAL A 95 13.24 10.92 15.56
C VAL A 95 11.84 11.37 15.14
N ARG A 96 11.55 12.65 15.33
CA ARG A 96 10.28 13.30 15.00
C ARG A 96 10.52 14.52 14.13
N THR A 97 9.63 14.76 13.17
CA THR A 97 9.50 16.01 12.44
C THR A 97 8.17 16.67 12.75
N GLU A 98 8.12 18.00 12.78
CA GLU A 98 6.89 18.80 12.92
C GLU A 98 6.70 19.78 11.75
N ASP A 99 7.55 19.66 10.72
CA ASP A 99 7.57 20.51 9.53
C ASP A 99 7.58 19.70 8.22
N GLY A 100 7.14 18.43 8.30
CA GLY A 100 6.98 17.55 7.16
C GLY A 100 8.30 17.05 6.60
N GLY A 101 9.32 16.89 7.46
CA GLY A 101 10.64 16.34 7.14
C GLY A 101 11.69 17.38 6.76
N ARG A 102 11.47 18.68 7.01
CA ARG A 102 12.51 19.71 6.82
C ARG A 102 13.51 19.77 7.97
N SER A 103 13.10 19.34 9.15
CA SER A 103 13.95 19.12 10.31
C SER A 103 13.51 17.88 11.08
N TRP A 104 14.47 17.25 11.75
CA TRP A 104 14.25 16.07 12.57
C TRP A 104 14.90 16.26 13.93
N HIS A 105 14.20 15.86 14.98
CA HIS A 105 14.68 15.92 16.36
C HIS A 105 14.58 14.54 17.00
N GLN A 106 15.62 14.12 17.70
CA GLN A 106 15.56 12.88 18.47
C GLN A 106 14.55 13.03 19.62
N VAL A 107 13.67 12.05 19.77
CA VAL A 107 12.71 11.96 20.88
C VAL A 107 13.08 10.81 21.80
N TYR A 108 12.50 10.80 23.00
CA TYR A 108 12.79 9.77 23.99
C TYR A 108 12.36 8.38 23.49
N HIS A 109 13.20 7.38 23.75
CA HIS A 109 12.90 5.97 23.54
C HIS A 109 12.91 5.28 24.91
N PRO A 110 11.78 4.72 25.39
CA PRO A 110 11.67 4.20 26.76
C PRO A 110 12.56 2.97 26.97
N ARG A 111 12.76 2.20 25.91
CA ARG A 111 13.57 0.98 25.91
C ARG A 111 14.40 0.84 24.62
N PRO A 112 15.54 1.52 24.48
CA PRO A 112 16.27 1.58 23.22
C PRO A 112 16.97 0.26 22.85
N GLU A 113 17.22 -0.63 23.82
CA GLU A 113 17.82 -1.94 23.57
C GLU A 113 16.74 -3.02 23.49
N GLY A 114 16.75 -3.82 22.43
CA GLY A 114 15.79 -4.91 22.21
C GLY A 114 16.15 -5.76 20.99
N LYS A 115 15.50 -6.91 20.82
CA LYS A 115 15.75 -7.79 19.66
C LYS A 115 15.18 -7.25 18.35
N SER A 116 14.06 -6.55 18.47
CA SER A 116 13.33 -5.97 17.34
C SER A 116 12.53 -4.77 17.84
N HIS A 117 12.37 -3.78 16.96
CA HIS A 117 11.65 -2.55 17.23
C HIS A 117 10.67 -2.28 16.11
N GLN A 118 9.45 -1.85 16.46
CA GLN A 118 8.45 -1.39 15.49
C GLN A 118 7.85 -0.08 15.97
N LEU A 119 7.43 0.76 15.02
CA LEU A 119 6.88 2.09 15.29
C LEU A 119 5.54 2.23 14.58
N TYR A 120 4.55 2.77 15.30
CA TYR A 120 3.22 3.10 14.78
C TYR A 120 2.79 4.44 15.34
N ALA A 121 2.12 5.27 14.53
CA ALA A 121 1.64 6.56 15.00
C ALA A 121 0.30 6.94 14.38
N ASP A 122 -0.55 7.59 15.18
CA ASP A 122 -1.72 8.33 14.73
C ASP A 122 -1.70 9.74 15.37
N ARG A 123 -2.81 10.49 15.24
CA ARG A 123 -2.91 11.86 15.81
C ARG A 123 -2.91 11.90 17.34
N ALA A 124 -3.34 10.82 17.98
CA ALA A 124 -3.49 10.72 19.42
C ALA A 124 -2.29 10.05 20.10
N ARG A 125 -1.56 9.18 19.39
CA ARG A 125 -0.54 8.32 20.01
C ARG A 125 0.66 8.01 19.13
N LEU A 126 1.80 7.77 19.78
CA LEU A 126 2.97 7.08 19.23
C LEU A 126 3.15 5.77 20.00
N VAL A 127 3.24 4.65 19.29
CA VAL A 127 3.43 3.32 19.88
C VAL A 127 4.75 2.73 19.39
N LEU A 128 5.54 2.24 20.35
CA LEU A 128 6.75 1.49 20.10
C LEU A 128 6.57 0.06 20.61
N TYR A 129 6.83 -0.92 19.76
CA TYR A 129 6.98 -2.30 20.19
C TYR A 129 8.46 -2.64 20.32
N VAL A 130 8.86 -3.22 21.44
CA VAL A 130 10.23 -3.65 21.70
C VAL A 130 10.22 -5.11 22.11
N GLU A 131 10.78 -5.99 21.28
CA GLU A 131 10.87 -7.42 21.63
C GLU A 131 12.04 -7.67 22.60
N PRO A 132 11.87 -8.47 23.67
CA PRO A 132 10.67 -9.21 24.09
C PRO A 132 9.77 -8.47 25.08
N ASP A 133 10.07 -7.21 25.37
CA ASP A 133 9.48 -6.46 26.48
C ASP A 133 7.99 -6.16 26.24
N GLY A 134 7.60 -5.66 25.07
CA GLY A 134 6.20 -5.36 24.73
C GLY A 134 6.00 -3.95 24.18
N TYR A 135 4.79 -3.42 24.37
CA TYR A 135 4.40 -2.13 23.82
C TYR A 135 4.64 -0.98 24.81
N TYR A 136 5.00 0.18 24.26
CA TYR A 136 5.12 1.44 24.96
C TYR A 136 4.32 2.49 24.20
N VAL A 137 3.44 3.21 24.89
CA VAL A 137 2.51 4.16 24.27
C VAL A 137 2.78 5.56 24.81
N SER A 138 2.92 6.53 23.91
CA SER A 138 3.00 7.94 24.23
C SER A 138 1.77 8.66 23.71
N PHE A 139 1.16 9.50 24.55
CA PHE A 139 0.05 10.40 24.20
C PHE A 139 0.50 11.87 24.07
N ASP A 140 1.81 12.13 24.21
CA ASP A 140 2.42 13.47 24.25
C ASP A 140 3.55 13.63 23.23
N ARG A 141 3.41 12.94 22.08
CA ARG A 141 4.33 13.01 20.93
C ARG A 141 5.75 12.52 21.23
N GLY A 142 5.87 11.50 22.08
CA GLY A 142 7.11 10.83 22.43
C GLY A 142 7.90 11.49 23.56
N ALA A 143 7.26 12.34 24.38
CA ALA A 143 7.92 12.94 25.55
C ALA A 143 7.91 11.99 26.75
N THR A 144 6.80 11.29 26.99
CA THR A 144 6.65 10.24 28.01
C THR A 144 5.98 9.01 27.41
N TYR A 145 6.20 7.85 28.04
CA TYR A 145 5.60 6.58 27.63
C TYR A 145 5.05 5.80 28.81
N GLU A 146 3.92 5.15 28.57
CA GLU A 146 3.32 4.15 29.44
C GLU A 146 3.59 2.76 28.88
N TYR A 147 3.97 1.82 29.73
CA TYR A 147 4.20 0.44 29.33
C TYR A 147 2.87 -0.33 29.27
N ALA A 148 2.61 -0.98 28.14
CA ALA A 148 1.47 -1.85 27.90
C ALA A 148 1.99 -3.27 27.61
N ALA A 149 1.96 -4.12 28.64
CA ALA A 149 2.63 -5.42 28.72
C ALA A 149 2.19 -6.45 27.66
N GLY A 150 2.62 -6.26 26.41
CA GLY A 150 2.27 -7.11 25.27
C GLY A 150 0.81 -7.00 24.83
N ASP A 151 0.04 -6.03 25.35
CA ASP A 151 -1.35 -5.82 24.99
C ASP A 151 -1.44 -5.11 23.62
N ASP A 152 -1.60 -5.88 22.54
CA ASP A 152 -1.69 -5.37 21.16
C ASP A 152 -2.95 -4.51 20.93
N ASN A 153 -3.90 -4.52 21.87
CA ASN A 153 -5.04 -3.62 21.90
C ASN A 153 -4.62 -2.14 21.84
N VAL A 154 -3.43 -1.77 22.30
CA VAL A 154 -2.94 -0.38 22.21
C VAL A 154 -2.69 0.07 20.77
N LEU A 155 -2.37 -0.86 19.87
CA LEU A 155 -2.19 -0.59 18.44
C LEU A 155 -3.52 -0.53 17.69
N ARG A 156 -4.54 -1.26 18.14
CA ARG A 156 -5.78 -1.43 17.37
C ARG A 156 -6.35 -0.09 16.91
N PRO A 157 -6.56 0.93 17.76
CA PRO A 157 -7.20 2.16 17.31
C PRO A 157 -6.43 2.91 16.20
N ILE A 158 -5.11 2.71 16.05
CA ILE A 158 -4.31 3.31 14.97
C ILE A 158 -4.81 2.83 13.60
N PHE A 159 -5.35 1.61 13.53
CA PHE A 159 -5.88 1.01 12.30
C PHE A 159 -7.36 1.31 12.05
N GLY A 160 -7.96 2.17 12.88
CA GLY A 160 -9.35 2.61 12.77
C GLY A 160 -10.20 2.27 13.99
N GLU A 161 -11.25 3.06 14.18
CA GLU A 161 -12.16 2.94 15.33
C GLU A 161 -13.01 1.67 15.28
N TYR A 162 -13.34 1.18 14.09
CA TYR A 162 -14.12 -0.03 13.88
C TYR A 162 -13.30 -1.07 13.13
N GLN A 163 -13.29 -2.31 13.62
CA GLN A 163 -12.55 -3.40 13.01
C GLN A 163 -13.31 -4.71 13.10
N ALA A 164 -12.92 -5.63 12.21
CA ALA A 164 -13.13 -7.04 12.43
C ALA A 164 -12.09 -7.48 13.47
N CYS A 165 -12.52 -7.76 14.69
CA CYS A 165 -11.63 -8.18 15.76
C CYS A 165 -12.23 -9.36 16.50
N CYS A 166 -11.32 -10.21 16.96
CA CYS A 166 -11.46 -11.23 17.98
C CYS A 166 -10.04 -11.65 18.38
N ASP A 167 -9.70 -11.59 19.65
CA ASP A 167 -8.73 -12.53 20.21
C ASP A 167 -9.47 -13.36 21.25
N GLY A 168 -9.93 -14.56 20.86
CA GLY A 168 -10.52 -15.57 21.75
C GLY A 168 -11.89 -16.15 21.38
N ASP A 169 -12.63 -15.56 20.44
CA ASP A 169 -13.92 -16.12 19.99
C ASP A 169 -13.78 -17.02 18.76
N GLU A 170 -14.67 -18.02 18.63
CA GLU A 170 -14.76 -18.87 17.43
C GLU A 170 -15.16 -18.09 16.15
N LYS A 171 -15.67 -16.86 16.27
CA LYS A 171 -16.15 -16.03 15.15
C LYS A 171 -15.80 -14.57 15.32
N GLN A 172 -15.20 -13.99 14.28
CA GLN A 172 -14.90 -12.56 14.16
C GLN A 172 -16.17 -11.69 14.32
N ARG A 173 -16.03 -10.57 15.04
CA ARG A 173 -17.11 -9.61 15.29
C ARG A 173 -16.72 -8.22 14.80
N VAL A 174 -17.72 -7.39 14.51
CA VAL A 174 -17.53 -5.94 14.34
C VAL A 174 -17.50 -5.31 15.72
N VAL A 175 -16.33 -4.76 16.08
CA VAL A 175 -16.10 -4.06 17.34
C VAL A 175 -15.77 -2.60 17.10
N TRP A 176 -16.07 -1.78 18.09
CA TRP A 176 -15.61 -0.40 18.22
C TRP A 176 -14.51 -0.32 19.29
N PHE A 177 -13.48 0.48 19.03
CA PHE A 177 -12.44 0.78 20.00
C PHE A 177 -12.62 2.20 20.54
N ASP A 178 -12.81 2.32 21.85
CA ASP A 178 -13.06 3.58 22.58
C ASP A 178 -11.81 4.48 22.74
N GLY A 179 -10.76 4.24 21.96
CA GLY A 179 -9.47 4.92 22.05
C GLY A 179 -8.51 4.33 23.09
N HIS A 180 -9.02 3.65 24.13
CA HIS A 180 -8.22 2.95 25.15
C HIS A 180 -7.84 1.52 24.75
N GLY A 181 -8.15 1.13 23.51
CA GLY A 181 -7.83 -0.20 22.96
C GLY A 181 -8.81 -1.29 23.37
N ARG A 182 -9.81 -1.01 24.22
CA ARG A 182 -10.79 -2.03 24.62
C ARG A 182 -11.84 -2.22 23.53
N PRO A 183 -11.97 -3.43 22.94
CA PRO A 183 -12.98 -3.68 21.92
C PRO A 183 -14.36 -3.80 22.58
N THR A 184 -15.32 -3.03 22.07
CA THR A 184 -16.75 -3.15 22.42
C THR A 184 -17.52 -3.61 21.19
N PRO A 185 -18.17 -4.79 21.21
CA PRO A 185 -19.00 -5.21 20.09
C PRO A 185 -20.07 -4.17 19.76
N THR A 186 -20.32 -3.94 18.47
CA THR A 186 -21.49 -3.16 18.04
C THR A 186 -22.78 -3.80 18.56
N ARG A 187 -23.81 -2.98 18.77
CA ARG A 187 -25.08 -3.38 19.41
C ARG A 187 -25.72 -4.60 18.75
N THR A 188 -25.64 -4.67 17.43
CA THR A 188 -26.05 -5.82 16.63
C THR A 188 -24.88 -6.25 15.76
N GLN A 189 -24.67 -7.54 15.57
CA GLN A 189 -23.61 -8.04 14.67
C GLN A 189 -24.17 -8.29 13.26
N PRO A 190 -23.43 -7.96 12.19
CA PRO A 190 -23.85 -8.28 10.84
C PRO A 190 -23.79 -9.79 10.60
N ASN A 191 -24.74 -10.31 9.81
CA ASN A 191 -24.71 -11.70 9.36
C ASN A 191 -23.75 -11.85 8.17
N VAL A 192 -22.45 -11.75 8.43
CA VAL A 192 -21.38 -11.89 7.44
C VAL A 192 -20.56 -13.14 7.77
N PRO A 193 -20.57 -14.18 6.91
CA PRO A 193 -19.70 -15.34 7.10
C PRO A 193 -18.25 -14.93 6.90
N ASN A 194 -17.35 -15.51 7.71
CA ASN A 194 -15.91 -15.23 7.69
C ASN A 194 -15.65 -13.73 7.49
N LEU A 195 -16.08 -12.91 8.47
CA LEU A 195 -15.81 -11.48 8.46
C LEU A 195 -14.30 -11.27 8.31
N LEU A 196 -13.89 -10.39 7.38
CA LEU A 196 -12.48 -10.18 7.04
C LEU A 196 -12.08 -8.71 7.12
N ALA A 197 -12.99 -7.79 6.78
CA ALA A 197 -12.70 -6.38 6.81
C ALA A 197 -13.90 -5.57 7.30
N VAL A 198 -13.59 -4.54 8.07
CA VAL A 198 -14.51 -3.48 8.46
C VAL A 198 -13.85 -2.16 8.10
N ALA A 199 -14.64 -1.24 7.56
CA ALA A 199 -14.21 0.14 7.33
C ALA A 199 -15.28 1.10 7.83
N SER A 200 -14.84 2.24 8.35
CA SER A 200 -15.72 3.28 8.88
C SER A 200 -15.27 4.64 8.38
N ALA A 201 -16.22 5.47 7.97
CA ALA A 201 -16.00 6.89 7.72
C ALA A 201 -17.29 7.67 7.95
N ALA A 202 -17.19 8.79 8.64
CA ALA A 202 -18.32 9.58 9.11
C ALA A 202 -19.39 8.71 9.81
N HIS A 203 -20.56 8.51 9.19
CA HIS A 203 -21.65 7.73 9.75
C HIS A 203 -21.77 6.32 9.17
N TRP A 204 -20.99 5.97 8.15
CA TRP A 204 -21.04 4.68 7.50
C TRP A 204 -20.10 3.67 8.14
N LEU A 205 -20.62 2.47 8.37
CA LEU A 205 -19.84 1.25 8.60
C LEU A 205 -20.08 0.28 7.47
N PHE A 206 -19.00 -0.29 6.96
CA PHE A 206 -19.01 -1.35 5.98
C PHE A 206 -18.37 -2.59 6.59
N ALA A 207 -19.04 -3.74 6.49
CA ALA A 207 -18.49 -5.02 6.92
C ALA A 207 -18.54 -5.99 5.74
N VAL A 208 -17.43 -6.67 5.46
CA VAL A 208 -17.33 -7.65 4.39
C VAL A 208 -16.59 -8.90 4.84
N GLY A 209 -17.07 -10.03 4.35
CA GLY A 209 -16.47 -11.34 4.53
C GLY A 209 -16.64 -12.17 3.26
N ILE A 210 -16.28 -13.44 3.33
CA ILE A 210 -16.33 -14.38 2.21
C ILE A 210 -17.12 -15.63 2.62
N ASP A 211 -18.06 -16.06 1.78
CA ASP A 211 -18.79 -17.32 2.00
C ASP A 211 -17.93 -18.55 1.66
N ASP A 212 -18.40 -19.75 2.00
CA ASP A 212 -17.68 -21.02 1.74
C ASP A 212 -17.41 -21.28 0.24
N SER A 213 -18.12 -20.58 -0.66
CA SER A 213 -17.91 -20.66 -2.11
C SER A 213 -16.88 -19.66 -2.63
N GLY A 214 -16.35 -18.79 -1.76
CA GLY A 214 -15.37 -17.76 -2.11
C GLY A 214 -16.00 -16.45 -2.59
N ARG A 215 -17.32 -16.24 -2.40
CA ARG A 215 -18.01 -15.02 -2.81
C ARG A 215 -18.04 -13.99 -1.68
N PRO A 216 -17.83 -12.71 -1.97
CA PRO A 216 -17.91 -11.65 -0.98
C PRO A 216 -19.36 -11.43 -0.51
N ILE A 217 -19.55 -11.38 0.80
CA ILE A 217 -20.81 -11.00 1.45
C ILE A 217 -20.57 -9.68 2.18
N SER A 218 -21.36 -8.66 1.84
CA SER A 218 -21.21 -7.32 2.41
C SER A 218 -22.49 -6.84 3.07
N THR A 219 -22.32 -6.14 4.20
CA THR A 219 -23.38 -5.44 4.92
C THR A 219 -22.93 -4.02 5.23
N VAL A 220 -23.90 -3.12 5.34
CA VAL A 220 -23.65 -1.71 5.70
C VAL A 220 -24.54 -1.30 6.87
N SER A 221 -24.04 -0.37 7.66
CA SER A 221 -24.78 0.32 8.71
C SER A 221 -24.53 1.83 8.58
N ASN A 222 -25.54 2.63 8.88
CA ASN A 222 -25.46 4.09 8.96
C ASN A 222 -25.79 4.61 10.38
N ASP A 223 -25.83 3.71 11.37
CA ASP A 223 -26.28 3.94 12.75
C ASP A 223 -25.35 3.26 13.76
N GLN A 224 -24.04 3.26 13.46
CA GLN A 224 -22.98 2.72 14.30
C GLN A 224 -23.15 1.23 14.65
N GLY A 225 -23.69 0.46 13.71
CA GLY A 225 -23.90 -0.97 13.87
C GLY A 225 -25.11 -1.33 14.73
N THR A 226 -26.07 -0.42 14.89
CA THR A 226 -27.35 -0.72 15.53
C THR A 226 -28.22 -1.58 14.61
N THR A 227 -28.26 -1.23 13.32
CA THR A 227 -28.91 -2.00 12.26
C THR A 227 -27.93 -2.27 11.12
N TRP A 228 -28.09 -3.43 10.49
CA TRP A 228 -27.26 -3.86 9.36
C TRP A 228 -28.14 -4.27 8.19
N ARG A 229 -27.80 -3.78 7.00
CA ARG A 229 -28.44 -4.15 5.74
C ARG A 229 -27.43 -4.86 4.86
N GLN A 230 -27.75 -6.07 4.41
CA GLN A 230 -26.97 -6.75 3.40
C GLN A 230 -27.09 -6.02 2.06
N VAL A 231 -25.96 -5.82 1.39
CA VAL A 231 -25.88 -5.16 0.08
C VAL A 231 -25.27 -6.12 -0.94
N PRO A 232 -25.81 -6.17 -2.18
CA PRO A 232 -25.31 -7.10 -3.18
C PRO A 232 -23.92 -6.69 -3.66
N VAL A 233 -23.05 -7.68 -3.92
CA VAL A 233 -21.79 -7.50 -4.64
C VAL A 233 -21.96 -8.02 -6.06
N ALA A 234 -22.30 -7.13 -6.99
CA ALA A 234 -22.66 -7.52 -8.35
C ALA A 234 -21.44 -8.02 -9.14
N GLY A 235 -21.64 -9.04 -9.97
CA GLY A 235 -20.58 -9.57 -10.84
C GLY A 235 -19.43 -10.27 -10.11
N ALA A 236 -19.52 -10.46 -8.78
CA ALA A 236 -18.53 -11.24 -8.06
C ALA A 236 -18.56 -12.69 -8.52
N SER A 237 -17.51 -13.09 -9.24
CA SER A 237 -17.28 -14.44 -9.71
C SER A 237 -15.85 -14.85 -9.34
N GLY A 238 -15.66 -16.12 -9.00
CA GLY A 238 -14.36 -16.64 -8.55
C GLY A 238 -14.24 -16.79 -7.04
N LYS A 239 -13.15 -17.45 -6.62
CA LYS A 239 -12.80 -17.68 -5.22
C LYS A 239 -11.82 -16.60 -4.78
N LEU A 240 -12.33 -15.55 -4.13
CA LEU A 240 -11.47 -14.55 -3.51
C LEU A 240 -10.73 -15.19 -2.33
N GLY A 241 -9.44 -14.87 -2.20
CA GLY A 241 -8.60 -15.23 -1.04
C GLY A 241 -8.66 -14.16 0.05
N SER A 242 -8.90 -12.90 -0.32
CA SER A 242 -9.12 -11.81 0.64
C SER A 242 -10.00 -10.70 0.05
N VAL A 243 -10.53 -9.88 0.93
CA VAL A 243 -11.30 -8.67 0.62
C VAL A 243 -10.88 -7.55 1.55
N ARG A 244 -10.83 -6.32 1.04
CA ARG A 244 -10.60 -5.11 1.82
C ARG A 244 -11.51 -3.99 1.34
N ILE A 245 -11.85 -3.08 2.24
CA ILE A 245 -12.64 -1.89 1.92
C ILE A 245 -11.76 -0.67 2.16
N THR A 246 -11.80 0.28 1.23
CA THR A 246 -11.25 1.62 1.44
C THR A 246 -12.37 2.63 1.25
N VAL A 247 -12.43 3.60 2.14
CA VAL A 247 -13.43 4.67 2.13
C VAL A 247 -12.68 5.98 2.16
N ASP A 248 -13.16 6.96 1.40
CA ASP A 248 -12.63 8.30 1.47
C ASP A 248 -12.91 8.92 2.85
N ARG A 249 -12.20 10.00 3.16
CA ARG A 249 -12.29 10.65 4.48
C ARG A 249 -13.70 11.16 4.80
N SER A 250 -14.44 11.62 3.79
CA SER A 250 -15.81 12.12 4.01
C SER A 250 -16.85 11.01 4.20
N GLY A 251 -16.50 9.75 3.88
CA GLY A 251 -17.44 8.63 3.89
C GLY A 251 -18.42 8.63 2.72
N THR A 252 -18.17 9.44 1.69
CA THR A 252 -19.02 9.56 0.51
C THR A 252 -18.75 8.44 -0.50
N TYR A 253 -17.50 8.02 -0.63
CA TYR A 253 -17.03 7.09 -1.64
C TYR A 253 -16.36 5.89 -0.99
N ALA A 254 -16.93 4.71 -1.20
CA ALA A 254 -16.39 3.45 -0.73
C ALA A 254 -16.06 2.53 -1.90
N TRP A 255 -14.93 1.86 -1.79
CA TRP A 255 -14.43 0.88 -2.75
C TRP A 255 -14.15 -0.45 -2.05
N LEU A 256 -14.63 -1.53 -2.66
CA LEU A 256 -14.32 -2.90 -2.27
C LEU A 256 -13.25 -3.44 -3.21
N ILE A 257 -12.25 -4.10 -2.65
CA ILE A 257 -11.11 -4.65 -3.38
C ILE A 257 -10.98 -6.12 -2.98
N GLY A 258 -11.17 -7.01 -3.94
CA GLY A 258 -11.12 -8.46 -3.79
C GLY A 258 -9.89 -9.01 -4.48
N GLN A 259 -9.14 -9.84 -3.76
CA GLN A 259 -7.89 -10.41 -4.25
C GLN A 259 -7.97 -11.93 -4.32
N THR A 260 -7.42 -12.49 -5.40
CA THR A 260 -7.11 -13.93 -5.49
C THR A 260 -5.71 -14.24 -4.98
N ASP A 261 -4.79 -13.28 -5.16
CA ASP A 261 -3.42 -13.31 -4.67
C ASP A 261 -2.95 -11.88 -4.32
N LEU A 262 -1.75 -11.76 -3.77
CA LEU A 262 -1.24 -10.50 -3.24
C LEU A 262 -0.70 -9.52 -4.29
N ILE A 263 -0.55 -9.92 -5.56
CA ILE A 263 0.25 -9.19 -6.55
C ILE A 263 -0.54 -8.85 -7.82
N SER A 264 -1.42 -9.75 -8.26
CA SER A 264 -2.25 -9.59 -9.44
C SER A 264 -3.26 -8.48 -9.25
N TRP A 265 -3.63 -7.82 -10.35
CA TRP A 265 -4.68 -6.81 -10.35
C TRP A 265 -5.96 -7.32 -9.66
N PRO A 266 -6.55 -6.55 -8.73
CA PRO A 266 -7.67 -7.03 -7.94
C PRO A 266 -8.98 -6.85 -8.68
N ALA A 267 -9.98 -7.65 -8.32
CA ALA A 267 -11.35 -7.31 -8.63
C ALA A 267 -11.76 -6.11 -7.76
N ILE A 268 -12.39 -5.11 -8.36
CA ILE A 268 -12.75 -3.87 -7.66
C ILE A 268 -14.21 -3.52 -7.88
N TRP A 269 -14.83 -2.96 -6.86
CA TRP A 269 -16.21 -2.49 -6.91
C TRP A 269 -16.34 -1.12 -6.26
N PHE A 270 -17.25 -0.32 -6.80
CA PHE A 270 -17.63 0.99 -6.27
C PHE A 270 -19.01 0.91 -5.61
N PHE A 271 -19.17 1.50 -4.43
CA PHE A 271 -20.44 1.54 -3.73
C PHE A 271 -21.32 2.69 -4.23
N ASP A 272 -22.53 2.39 -4.71
CA ASP A 272 -23.46 3.38 -5.24
C ASP A 272 -24.60 3.78 -4.26
N GLY A 273 -24.47 3.40 -2.99
CA GLY A 273 -25.50 3.57 -1.95
C GLY A 273 -26.49 2.39 -1.86
N GLN A 274 -26.70 1.65 -2.95
CA GLN A 274 -27.60 0.49 -2.99
C GLN A 274 -26.83 -0.83 -2.92
N GLY A 275 -25.68 -0.90 -3.59
CA GLY A 275 -24.80 -2.05 -3.60
C GLY A 275 -23.43 -1.76 -4.21
N TRP A 276 -22.67 -2.83 -4.41
CA TRP A 276 -21.33 -2.75 -4.99
C TRP A 276 -21.40 -3.05 -6.48
N ARG A 277 -21.01 -2.07 -7.30
CA ARG A 277 -20.95 -2.18 -8.76
C ARG A 277 -19.56 -2.56 -9.21
N PRO A 278 -19.39 -3.61 -10.03
CA PRO A 278 -18.08 -4.00 -10.53
C PRO A 278 -17.50 -2.89 -11.41
N MET A 279 -16.21 -2.64 -11.24
CA MET A 279 -15.46 -1.66 -12.03
C MET A 279 -14.40 -2.42 -12.84
N SER A 280 -14.48 -2.36 -14.16
CA SER A 280 -13.56 -3.10 -15.03
C SER A 280 -12.12 -2.57 -14.98
N ALA A 281 -11.95 -1.29 -14.66
CA ALA A 281 -10.66 -0.59 -14.76
C ALA A 281 -9.97 -0.86 -16.11
N ALA A 282 -10.70 -0.70 -17.21
CA ALA A 282 -10.18 -0.97 -18.54
C ALA A 282 -8.81 -0.29 -18.76
N GLY A 283 -7.82 -1.07 -19.22
CA GLY A 283 -6.43 -0.60 -19.39
C GLY A 283 -5.55 -0.73 -18.15
N HIS A 284 -6.02 -1.39 -17.09
CA HIS A 284 -5.21 -1.66 -15.91
C HIS A 284 -3.97 -2.53 -16.22
N PRO A 285 -2.86 -2.35 -15.48
CA PRO A 285 -1.72 -3.26 -15.57
C PRO A 285 -2.03 -4.63 -14.96
N GLU A 286 -1.16 -5.61 -15.21
CA GLU A 286 -1.31 -6.97 -14.67
C GLU A 286 -1.17 -7.04 -13.15
N ARG A 287 -0.42 -6.11 -12.56
CA ARG A 287 -0.06 -6.10 -11.14
C ARG A 287 -0.40 -4.78 -10.49
N TYR A 288 -0.65 -4.82 -9.19
CA TYR A 288 -0.84 -3.64 -8.37
C TYR A 288 -0.15 -3.82 -7.01
N THR A 289 0.12 -2.71 -6.32
CA THR A 289 0.83 -2.70 -5.04
C THR A 289 -0.11 -2.25 -3.92
N SER A 290 -0.78 -1.10 -4.10
CA SER A 290 -1.76 -0.59 -3.14
C SER A 290 -2.85 0.21 -3.84
N ALA A 291 -3.96 0.43 -3.15
CA ALA A 291 -5.01 1.33 -3.60
C ALA A 291 -5.79 1.95 -2.44
N VAL A 292 -6.23 3.20 -2.60
CA VAL A 292 -7.01 3.98 -1.63
C VAL A 292 -8.09 4.82 -2.31
N ALA A 293 -9.22 5.02 -1.65
CA ALA A 293 -10.30 5.89 -2.13
C ALA A 293 -9.93 7.37 -1.98
N LEU A 294 -10.33 8.19 -2.97
CA LEU A 294 -10.19 9.64 -2.96
C LEU A 294 -11.56 10.34 -2.86
N GLU A 295 -11.57 11.62 -2.47
CA GLU A 295 -12.78 12.45 -2.34
C GLU A 295 -13.40 12.89 -3.69
N ASP A 296 -12.85 12.44 -4.82
CA ASP A 296 -13.32 12.73 -6.18
C ASP A 296 -14.02 11.52 -6.85
N ALA A 297 -14.44 10.53 -6.04
CA ALA A 297 -14.99 9.25 -6.46
C ALA A 297 -14.01 8.34 -7.23
N SER A 298 -12.71 8.65 -7.25
CA SER A 298 -11.70 7.78 -7.86
C SER A 298 -11.02 6.87 -6.84
N LEU A 299 -10.37 5.82 -7.34
CA LEU A 299 -9.47 4.96 -6.57
C LEU A 299 -8.03 5.22 -7.04
N ALA A 300 -7.21 5.81 -6.18
CA ALA A 300 -5.78 5.94 -6.44
C ALA A 300 -5.09 4.57 -6.32
N VAL A 301 -4.23 4.23 -7.26
CA VAL A 301 -3.56 2.93 -7.34
C VAL A 301 -2.07 3.12 -7.59
N THR A 302 -1.25 2.40 -6.85
CA THR A 302 0.19 2.24 -7.11
C THR A 302 0.44 0.88 -7.73
N THR A 303 1.37 0.83 -8.68
CA THR A 303 1.74 -0.40 -9.37
C THR A 303 3.26 -0.45 -9.53
N PRO A 304 3.86 -1.62 -9.81
CA PRO A 304 5.29 -1.73 -10.04
C PRO A 304 5.79 -0.88 -11.21
N GLN A 305 4.93 -0.62 -12.21
CA GLN A 305 5.31 0.17 -13.37
C GLN A 305 5.11 1.65 -13.11
N ARG A 306 3.87 2.09 -12.84
CA ARG A 306 3.45 3.50 -12.74
C ARG A 306 2.19 3.66 -11.88
N PRO A 307 1.96 4.84 -11.26
CA PRO A 307 0.72 5.08 -10.55
C PRO A 307 -0.42 5.33 -11.55
N GLY A 308 -1.65 5.21 -11.05
CA GLY A 308 -2.84 5.55 -11.80
C GLY A 308 -4.04 5.77 -10.90
N ARG A 309 -5.17 6.07 -11.53
CA ARG A 309 -6.47 6.18 -10.87
C ARG A 309 -7.48 5.33 -11.61
N VAL A 310 -8.40 4.72 -10.87
CA VAL A 310 -9.60 4.12 -11.46
C VAL A 310 -10.74 5.11 -11.32
N PHE A 311 -11.31 5.51 -12.45
CA PHE A 311 -12.45 6.40 -12.52
C PHE A 311 -13.29 6.07 -13.76
N GLY A 312 -14.61 6.16 -13.68
CA GLY A 312 -15.50 5.92 -14.83
C GLY A 312 -15.36 4.52 -15.48
N GLY A 313 -14.80 3.54 -14.76
CA GLY A 313 -14.56 2.18 -15.26
C GLY A 313 -13.26 2.00 -16.03
N ALA A 314 -12.41 3.03 -16.15
CA ALA A 314 -11.10 2.94 -16.79
C ALA A 314 -9.98 3.12 -15.76
N PHE A 315 -8.81 2.55 -16.06
CA PHE A 315 -7.57 2.89 -15.39
C PHE A 315 -6.88 4.00 -16.18
N GLU A 316 -6.72 5.15 -15.54
CA GLU A 316 -6.01 6.29 -16.10
C GLU A 316 -4.64 6.42 -15.45
N LYS A 317 -3.60 6.51 -16.28
CA LYS A 317 -2.25 6.78 -15.79
C LYS A 317 -2.17 8.22 -15.33
N VAL A 318 -1.49 8.46 -14.22
CA VAL A 318 -1.25 9.79 -13.68
C VAL A 318 0.25 10.06 -13.62
N ASP A 319 0.65 11.31 -13.79
CA ASP A 319 2.06 11.72 -13.77
C ASP A 319 2.53 12.01 -12.34
N TRP A 320 2.18 11.16 -11.38
CA TRP A 320 2.69 11.30 -10.02
C TRP A 320 4.10 10.70 -9.92
N PRO A 321 5.01 11.29 -9.14
CA PRO A 321 6.39 10.82 -9.00
C PRO A 321 6.52 9.59 -8.07
N ILE A 322 5.43 8.86 -7.84
CA ILE A 322 5.38 7.69 -6.96
C ILE A 322 5.17 6.40 -7.77
N GLY A 323 5.65 5.28 -7.27
CA GLY A 323 5.46 3.96 -7.87
C GLY A 323 5.81 2.88 -6.87
N ASP A 324 5.22 1.69 -7.03
CA ASP A 324 5.51 0.50 -6.23
C ASP A 324 5.61 0.71 -4.71
N CYS A 325 4.64 1.41 -4.12
CA CYS A 325 4.62 1.71 -2.69
C CYS A 325 3.25 1.42 -2.06
N PHE A 326 3.26 1.23 -0.73
CA PHE A 326 2.04 1.13 0.05
C PHE A 326 1.45 2.52 0.27
N LEU A 327 0.40 2.82 -0.49
CA LEU A 327 -0.34 4.08 -0.41
C LEU A 327 -1.32 4.08 0.77
N ARG A 328 -1.37 5.20 1.50
CA ARG A 328 -2.35 5.51 2.55
C ARG A 328 -2.88 6.93 2.39
N VAL A 329 -4.08 7.19 2.90
CA VAL A 329 -4.63 8.55 3.06
C VAL A 329 -4.51 8.91 4.53
N LEU A 330 -3.78 9.99 4.84
CA LEU A 330 -3.68 10.55 6.18
C LEU A 330 -4.97 11.29 6.54
N PRO A 331 -5.30 11.53 7.82
CA PRO A 331 -6.64 11.97 8.20
C PRO A 331 -7.02 13.38 7.73
N GLU A 332 -6.09 14.20 7.24
CA GLU A 332 -6.34 15.49 6.58
C GLU A 332 -6.47 15.40 5.05
N GLY A 333 -6.23 14.23 4.46
CA GLY A 333 -6.33 13.99 3.01
C GLY A 333 -4.98 13.82 2.30
N THR A 334 -3.85 14.02 2.98
CA THR A 334 -2.52 13.82 2.39
C THR A 334 -2.34 12.37 1.98
N LEU A 335 -1.87 12.13 0.75
CA LEU A 335 -1.42 10.80 0.34
C LEU A 335 -0.03 10.52 0.90
N PHE A 336 0.12 9.42 1.61
CA PHE A 336 1.42 8.94 2.08
C PHE A 336 1.82 7.67 1.33
N CYS A 337 3.04 7.67 0.80
CA CYS A 337 3.63 6.56 0.06
C CYS A 337 5.04 6.31 0.61
N SER A 338 5.23 5.16 1.25
CA SER A 338 6.53 4.76 1.80
C SER A 338 7.22 3.73 0.90
N ALA A 339 8.47 4.01 0.54
CA ALA A 339 9.32 3.15 -0.29
C ALA A 339 10.76 3.14 0.28
N GLY A 340 10.92 2.60 1.50
CA GLY A 340 12.20 2.55 2.19
C GLY A 340 12.67 3.93 2.67
N VAL A 341 13.87 4.36 2.27
CA VAL A 341 14.46 5.66 2.64
C VAL A 341 13.78 6.85 1.97
N VAL A 342 13.05 6.61 0.87
CA VAL A 342 12.30 7.62 0.16
C VAL A 342 10.82 7.53 0.55
N ASN A 343 10.30 8.63 1.03
CA ASN A 343 8.91 8.77 1.43
C ASN A 343 8.28 9.92 0.65
N TRP A 344 7.01 9.78 0.29
CA TRP A 344 6.29 10.77 -0.51
C TRP A 344 5.03 11.24 0.20
N LEU A 345 4.84 12.56 0.22
CA LEU A 345 3.61 13.22 0.66
C LEU A 345 2.96 13.89 -0.55
N GLY A 346 1.75 13.44 -0.90
CA GLY A 346 0.91 14.06 -1.92
C GLY A 346 -0.13 14.94 -1.26
N ILE A 347 0.21 16.22 -1.09
CA ILE A 347 -0.62 17.22 -0.40
C ILE A 347 -1.63 17.77 -1.41
N GLU A 348 -2.91 17.69 -1.08
CA GLU A 348 -3.95 18.26 -1.92
C GLU A 348 -4.06 19.77 -1.72
N ASP A 349 -4.05 20.50 -2.82
CA ASP A 349 -4.12 21.96 -2.87
C ASP A 349 -5.06 22.35 -4.02
N PHE A 350 -6.28 22.78 -3.70
CA PHE A 350 -7.31 23.20 -4.66
C PHE A 350 -7.60 22.21 -5.82
N GLY A 351 -7.59 20.90 -5.54
CA GLY A 351 -7.86 19.85 -6.53
C GLY A 351 -6.64 19.42 -7.35
N GLU A 352 -5.50 20.07 -7.15
CA GLU A 352 -4.20 19.59 -7.61
C GLU A 352 -3.43 18.95 -6.45
N ARG A 353 -2.48 18.06 -6.77
CA ARG A 353 -1.68 17.38 -5.75
C ARG A 353 -0.22 17.80 -5.87
N LYS A 354 0.29 18.48 -4.85
CA LYS A 354 1.69 18.84 -4.71
C LYS A 354 2.44 17.69 -4.06
N TRP A 355 3.46 17.20 -4.74
CA TRP A 355 4.27 16.10 -4.26
C TRP A 355 5.52 16.60 -3.54
N VAL A 356 5.80 15.97 -2.40
CA VAL A 356 6.98 16.22 -1.59
C VAL A 356 7.71 14.90 -1.40
N ARG A 357 8.97 14.86 -1.84
CA ARG A 357 9.91 13.78 -1.58
C ARG A 357 10.64 14.04 -0.27
N VAL A 358 10.39 13.23 0.75
CA VAL A 358 11.08 13.28 2.03
C VAL A 358 12.16 12.20 2.07
N MET A 359 13.42 12.64 2.16
CA MET A 359 14.58 11.77 2.32
C MET A 359 14.85 11.59 3.81
N VAL A 360 14.76 10.36 4.30
CA VAL A 360 15.02 10.02 5.70
C VAL A 360 16.19 9.05 5.74
N GLY A 361 17.37 9.53 6.13
CA GLY A 361 18.57 8.70 6.15
C GLY A 361 19.82 9.49 6.50
N ASN A 362 20.87 8.75 6.84
CA ASN A 362 22.23 9.29 6.98
C ASN A 362 22.95 9.04 5.64
N GLU A 363 22.74 9.90 4.65
CA GLU A 363 23.53 9.93 3.40
C GLU A 363 24.53 11.09 3.41
#